data_AF-A0A3D0HLY3-F1
#
_entry.id   AF-A0A3D0HLY3-F1
#
_cell.length_a   1.000
_cell.length_b   1.000
_cell.length_c   1.000
_cell.angle_alpha   90.00
_cell.angle_beta   90.00
_cell.angle_gamma   90.00
#
_symmetry.space_group_name_H-M   'P 1'
#
loop_
_entity.id
_entity.type
_entity.pdbx_description
1 polymer ?
#
loop_
_entity_poly.entity_id
_entity_poly.type
_entity_poly.pdbx_seq_one_letter_code
_entity_poly.pdbx_strand_id
1 'polypeptide(L)'
;MGKKGTALFCCILAAAVAGIPGADSLAAESFRVNEISSADGSCIRQVSGQNYQEYYEITQEEMEKSVSFEDVESLRFEFVTIHDLNLAKAKKLKTVVLENAAIKRAENFFNAVKLENITIGQGSTTESTLDFSKASNLKSLRLLAKDIKGVKVSGRQLREITAKDIKAKKLNLAKCTKLKKVTIQNTGIKSLNLTKNKNLTEVAVQNGEECRLTDLKTGKTHEDTFFKSPEQGCKIRFAGKNKIKKLEYYTSDKLIDLTKLTSLKELHIAKGTAVKVSAAWYQNNKKKVKVYCEGFLQKKLKQTKSKNSVILKPTKVSDGSYGYDMLSDGEDS
;
A
#
# COMPACT_ATOMS: atom_id res chain seq x y z
N MET A 1 20.31 34.65 -14.54
CA MET A 1 19.94 35.16 -13.21
C MET A 1 18.46 35.46 -13.20
N GLY A 2 17.70 34.82 -12.32
CA GLY A 2 16.25 34.99 -12.23
C GLY A 2 15.70 34.06 -11.14
N LYS A 3 16.00 34.38 -9.88
CA LYS A 3 15.44 33.69 -8.72
C LYS A 3 13.92 33.95 -8.71
N LYS A 4 13.10 32.95 -9.05
CA LYS A 4 11.68 32.99 -8.68
C LYS A 4 11.59 32.61 -7.21
N GLY A 5 11.29 33.61 -6.39
CA GLY A 5 11.14 33.48 -4.95
C GLY A 5 10.00 32.53 -4.59
N THR A 6 10.29 31.65 -3.64
CA THR A 6 9.33 30.85 -2.90
C THR A 6 8.41 31.80 -2.13
N ALA A 7 7.16 31.94 -2.54
CA ALA A 7 6.15 32.63 -1.74
C ALA A 7 5.57 31.63 -0.74
N LEU A 8 6.06 31.69 0.50
CA LEU A 8 5.52 30.93 1.62
C LEU A 8 4.26 31.68 2.11
N PHE A 9 3.08 31.30 1.64
CA PHE A 9 1.83 31.76 2.26
C PHE A 9 1.53 30.87 3.48
N CYS A 10 2.11 31.23 4.64
CA CYS A 10 1.64 30.71 5.92
C CYS A 10 0.37 31.48 6.31
N CYS A 11 -0.81 30.90 6.07
CA CYS A 11 -2.03 31.39 6.71
C CYS A 11 -2.03 30.88 8.16
N ILE A 12 -1.53 31.73 9.05
CA ILE A 12 -1.66 31.60 10.51
C ILE A 12 -3.08 32.05 10.88
N LEU A 13 -3.88 31.16 11.48
CA LEU A 13 -5.20 31.53 12.00
C LEU A 13 -5.11 31.64 13.53
N ALA A 14 -5.20 32.88 14.04
CA ALA A 14 -5.36 33.14 15.46
C ALA A 14 -6.84 32.97 15.85
N ALA A 15 -7.13 32.10 16.81
CA ALA A 15 -8.41 32.09 17.50
C ALA A 15 -8.45 33.28 18.47
N ALA A 16 -9.23 34.32 18.13
CA ALA A 16 -9.42 35.48 19.00
C ALA A 16 -10.30 35.09 20.20
N VAL A 17 -9.67 34.89 21.37
CA VAL A 17 -10.39 34.88 22.66
C VAL A 17 -10.47 36.32 23.14
N ALA A 18 -11.63 36.95 22.97
CA ALA A 18 -11.85 38.31 23.44
C ALA A 18 -12.07 38.33 24.96
N GLY A 19 -11.19 39.03 25.67
CA GLY A 19 -11.57 39.82 26.85
C GLY A 19 -11.20 39.29 28.23
N ILE A 20 -9.90 39.17 28.56
CA ILE A 20 -9.38 39.37 29.93
C ILE A 20 -7.96 39.98 29.83
N PRO A 21 -7.68 41.17 30.38
CA PRO A 21 -6.33 41.71 30.43
C PRO A 21 -5.54 41.03 31.55
N GLY A 22 -4.49 40.28 31.19
CA GLY A 22 -3.57 39.65 32.17
C GLY A 22 -3.11 38.22 31.89
N ALA A 23 -3.41 37.64 30.71
CA ALA A 23 -2.93 36.31 30.32
C ALA A 23 -2.38 36.30 28.88
N ASP A 24 -1.47 37.22 28.56
CA ASP A 24 -0.90 37.34 27.22
C ASP A 24 0.46 36.64 27.11
N SER A 25 0.44 35.38 26.70
CA SER A 25 1.26 34.77 25.62
C SER A 25 1.23 33.25 25.76
N LEU A 26 1.04 32.54 24.64
CA LEU A 26 0.85 31.08 24.49
C LEU A 26 -0.60 30.59 24.31
N ALA A 27 -1.44 31.28 23.54
CA ALA A 27 -2.38 30.57 22.67
C ALA A 27 -1.60 30.14 21.42
N ALA A 28 -0.75 29.11 21.56
CA ALA A 28 0.00 28.55 20.46
C ALA A 28 -0.96 27.95 19.43
N GLU A 29 -0.85 28.41 18.18
CA GLU A 29 -1.58 27.88 17.04
C GLU A 29 -1.48 26.36 16.97
N SER A 30 -2.63 25.72 16.77
CA SER A 30 -2.76 24.29 16.99
C SER A 30 -2.51 23.43 15.73
N PHE A 31 -2.67 24.01 14.55
CA PHE A 31 -2.30 23.41 13.25
C PHE A 31 -1.84 24.46 12.24
N ARG A 32 -1.30 24.01 11.10
CA ARG A 32 -0.91 24.84 9.94
C ARG A 32 -1.50 24.30 8.66
N VAL A 33 -1.77 25.21 7.72
CA VAL A 33 -2.07 24.86 6.33
C VAL A 33 -0.96 25.40 5.44
N ASN A 34 -0.27 24.49 4.76
CA ASN A 34 0.79 24.80 3.83
C ASN A 34 0.31 24.54 2.39
N GLU A 35 0.62 25.47 1.49
CA GLU A 35 0.56 25.23 0.06
C GLU A 35 1.87 24.59 -0.41
N ILE A 36 1.77 23.36 -0.93
CA ILE A 36 2.93 22.68 -1.50
C ILE A 36 2.91 22.92 -3.01
N SER A 37 3.97 23.53 -3.54
CA SER A 37 4.14 23.64 -4.98
C SER A 37 4.38 22.26 -5.58
N SER A 38 3.53 21.82 -6.50
CA SER A 38 3.81 20.66 -7.33
C SER A 38 4.47 21.08 -8.64
N ALA A 39 5.33 20.22 -9.20
CA ALA A 39 6.01 20.48 -10.46
C ALA A 39 5.06 20.59 -11.67
N ASP A 40 3.85 20.05 -11.55
CA ASP A 40 2.80 20.09 -12.59
C ASP A 40 1.76 21.21 -12.38
N GLY A 41 1.94 22.07 -11.36
CA GLY A 41 1.04 23.18 -11.06
C GLY A 41 -0.27 22.78 -10.36
N SER A 42 -0.40 21.52 -9.94
CA SER A 42 -1.47 21.05 -9.06
C SER A 42 -1.50 21.81 -7.73
N CYS A 43 -2.71 22.22 -7.32
CA CYS A 43 -2.95 22.83 -6.01
C CYS A 43 -2.91 21.74 -4.92
N ILE A 44 -1.83 21.70 -4.15
CA ILE A 44 -1.66 20.80 -3.00
C ILE A 44 -1.79 21.60 -1.70
N ARG A 45 -2.62 21.11 -0.79
CA ARG A 45 -2.77 21.66 0.56
C ARG A 45 -2.38 20.60 1.58
N GLN A 46 -1.47 20.94 2.49
CA GLN A 46 -1.10 20.12 3.64
C GLN A 46 -1.64 20.74 4.91
N VAL A 47 -2.41 19.98 5.66
CA VAL A 47 -2.91 20.33 6.98
C VAL A 47 -2.09 19.53 7.99
N SER A 48 -1.29 20.22 8.82
CA SER A 48 -0.37 19.57 9.75
C SER A 48 -0.49 20.11 11.17
N GLY A 49 -0.49 19.23 12.18
CA GLY A 49 -0.27 19.63 13.57
C GLY A 49 1.10 20.31 13.73
N GLN A 50 1.22 21.29 14.62
CA GLN A 50 2.51 22.00 14.84
C GLN A 50 3.51 21.18 15.67
N ASN A 51 3.00 20.30 16.53
CA ASN A 51 3.79 19.45 17.40
C ASN A 51 3.77 18.00 16.85
N TYR A 52 4.88 17.56 16.28
CA TYR A 52 5.05 16.23 15.67
C TYR A 52 4.94 15.05 16.68
N GLN A 53 4.62 15.34 17.95
CA GLN A 53 4.44 14.34 19.01
C GLN A 53 2.96 14.15 19.43
N GLU A 54 2.05 15.04 19.03
CA GLU A 54 0.64 14.97 19.45
C GLU A 54 -0.30 15.17 18.26
N TYR A 55 -1.39 14.39 18.20
CA TYR A 55 -2.42 14.59 17.19
C TYR A 55 -3.29 15.79 17.56
N TYR A 56 -3.35 16.78 16.69
CA TYR A 56 -4.27 17.90 16.88
C TYR A 56 -5.67 17.61 16.35
N GLU A 57 -6.70 17.81 17.17
CA GLU A 57 -8.09 17.67 16.76
C GLU A 57 -8.52 18.82 15.84
N ILE A 58 -8.88 18.49 14.60
CA ILE A 58 -9.42 19.46 13.64
C ILE A 58 -10.88 19.13 13.30
N THR A 59 -11.73 20.15 13.39
CA THR A 59 -13.14 20.08 13.00
C THR A 59 -13.34 20.38 11.51
N GLN A 60 -14.49 19.97 10.96
CA GLN A 60 -14.88 20.32 9.58
C GLN A 60 -14.90 21.84 9.35
N GLU A 61 -15.37 22.62 10.33
CA GLU A 61 -15.49 24.07 10.23
C GLU A 61 -14.13 24.75 10.15
N GLU A 62 -13.19 24.37 11.03
CA GLU A 62 -11.81 24.88 11.00
C GLU A 62 -11.13 24.54 9.67
N MET A 63 -11.40 23.34 9.14
CA MET A 63 -10.86 22.94 7.84
C MET A 63 -11.45 23.76 6.69
N GLU A 64 -12.75 24.01 6.69
CA GLU A 64 -13.41 24.85 5.66
C GLU A 64 -12.97 26.31 5.71
N LYS A 65 -12.60 26.83 6.89
CA LYS A 65 -12.04 28.18 7.04
C LYS A 65 -10.60 28.26 6.54
N SER A 66 -9.80 27.23 6.78
CA SER A 66 -8.36 27.24 6.53
C SER A 66 -7.96 26.67 5.16
N VAL A 67 -8.85 25.90 4.51
CA VAL A 67 -8.59 25.26 3.22
C VAL A 67 -9.63 25.69 2.19
N SER A 68 -9.18 26.39 1.14
CA SER A 68 -9.99 26.57 -0.07
C SER A 68 -10.20 25.22 -0.75
N PHE A 69 -11.42 24.69 -0.69
CA PHE A 69 -11.76 23.41 -1.34
C PHE A 69 -12.07 23.55 -2.84
N GLU A 70 -12.28 24.76 -3.36
CA GLU A 70 -12.77 24.93 -4.74
C GLU A 70 -11.76 24.53 -5.82
N ASP A 71 -10.48 24.75 -5.53
CA ASP A 71 -9.36 24.54 -6.44
C ASP A 71 -8.42 23.42 -6.03
N VAL A 72 -8.52 22.92 -4.78
CA VAL A 72 -7.62 21.88 -4.27
C VAL A 72 -7.72 20.58 -5.07
N GLU A 73 -6.57 20.11 -5.53
CA GLU A 73 -6.45 18.84 -6.28
C GLU A 73 -5.90 17.71 -5.40
N SER A 74 -5.13 18.07 -4.36
CA SER A 74 -4.54 17.12 -3.41
C SER A 74 -4.59 17.66 -1.98
N LEU A 75 -5.05 16.82 -1.05
CA LEU A 75 -5.03 17.10 0.39
C LEU A 75 -4.11 16.11 1.10
N ARG A 76 -3.20 16.64 1.91
CA ARG A 76 -2.37 15.87 2.84
C ARG A 76 -2.73 16.24 4.26
N PHE A 77 -2.92 15.24 5.11
CA PHE A 77 -3.13 15.43 6.54
C PHE A 77 -1.98 14.77 7.30
N GLU A 78 -1.45 15.48 8.29
CA GLU A 78 -0.31 15.04 9.08
C GLU A 78 -0.43 15.46 10.54
N PHE A 79 -0.19 14.54 11.47
CA PHE A 79 -0.26 14.81 12.92
C PHE A 79 -1.59 15.47 13.35
N VAL A 80 -2.71 15.05 12.74
CA VAL A 80 -4.06 15.54 13.07
C VAL A 80 -5.04 14.41 13.35
N THR A 81 -6.00 14.67 14.23
CA THR A 81 -7.21 13.86 14.44
C THR A 81 -8.39 14.51 13.73
N ILE A 82 -8.97 13.79 12.79
CA ILE A 82 -10.11 14.22 11.99
C ILE A 82 -11.36 13.47 12.46
N HIS A 83 -12.29 14.20 13.08
CA HIS A 83 -13.52 13.61 13.61
C HIS A 83 -14.57 13.34 12.53
N ASP A 84 -14.72 14.29 11.61
CA ASP A 84 -15.57 14.19 10.44
C ASP A 84 -14.86 14.92 9.30
N LEU A 85 -15.00 14.40 8.08
CA LEU A 85 -14.49 15.07 6.90
C LEU A 85 -15.46 14.91 5.75
N ASN A 86 -16.02 16.04 5.34
CA ASN A 86 -16.84 16.14 4.17
C ASN A 86 -16.06 16.81 3.03
N LEU A 87 -15.62 16.00 2.06
CA LEU A 87 -14.92 16.45 0.86
C LEU A 87 -15.85 16.79 -0.32
N ALA A 88 -17.17 16.89 -0.11
CA ALA A 88 -18.12 17.15 -1.20
C ALA A 88 -17.90 18.50 -1.90
N LYS A 89 -17.44 19.52 -1.16
CA LYS A 89 -17.08 20.84 -1.71
C LYS A 89 -15.78 20.80 -2.54
N ALA A 90 -14.94 19.79 -2.34
CA ALA A 90 -13.66 19.63 -3.01
C ALA A 90 -13.81 19.07 -4.44
N LYS A 91 -14.46 19.84 -5.32
CA LYS A 91 -14.91 19.40 -6.66
C LYS A 91 -13.77 19.05 -7.63
N LYS A 92 -12.54 19.45 -7.34
CA LYS A 92 -11.34 19.13 -8.13
C LYS A 92 -10.42 18.11 -7.45
N LEU A 93 -10.75 17.68 -6.24
CA LEU A 93 -9.91 16.80 -5.45
C LEU A 93 -9.75 15.43 -6.10
N LYS A 94 -8.51 15.05 -6.38
CA LYS A 94 -8.11 13.77 -6.96
C LYS A 94 -7.35 12.91 -5.97
N THR A 95 -6.62 13.53 -5.04
CA THR A 95 -5.68 12.83 -4.16
C THR A 95 -5.92 13.17 -2.70
N VAL A 96 -5.95 12.16 -1.85
CA VAL A 96 -5.94 12.31 -0.39
C VAL A 96 -4.82 11.46 0.19
N VAL A 97 -4.00 12.06 1.05
CA VAL A 97 -2.93 11.38 1.78
C VAL A 97 -3.11 11.66 3.27
N LEU A 98 -3.10 10.60 4.06
CA LEU A 98 -3.06 10.66 5.52
C LEU A 98 -1.74 10.03 5.97
N GLU A 99 -0.93 10.75 6.71
CA GLU A 99 0.29 10.22 7.34
C GLU A 99 0.26 10.64 8.79
N ASN A 100 0.49 9.74 9.74
CA ASN A 100 0.34 10.05 11.16
C ASN A 100 -0.97 10.84 11.41
N ALA A 101 -2.12 10.34 10.94
CA ALA A 101 -3.39 11.02 11.15
C ALA A 101 -4.45 10.06 11.68
N ALA A 102 -5.28 10.51 12.61
CA ALA A 102 -6.37 9.72 13.17
C ALA A 102 -7.69 10.07 12.48
N ILE A 103 -8.48 9.07 12.09
CA ILE A 103 -9.86 9.25 11.60
C ILE A 103 -10.83 8.57 12.55
N LYS A 104 -11.69 9.34 13.21
CA LYS A 104 -12.69 8.79 14.13
C LYS A 104 -13.93 8.25 13.40
N ARG A 105 -14.44 8.95 12.38
CA ARG A 105 -15.63 8.54 11.60
C ARG A 105 -15.35 8.40 10.10
N ALA A 106 -14.65 7.33 9.74
CA ALA A 106 -14.18 7.11 8.36
C ALA A 106 -15.30 6.81 7.33
N GLU A 107 -16.52 6.49 7.77
CA GLU A 107 -17.64 6.12 6.90
C GLU A 107 -18.11 7.23 5.95
N ASN A 108 -17.87 8.50 6.31
CA ASN A 108 -18.26 9.65 5.49
C ASN A 108 -17.13 10.23 4.64
N PHE A 109 -15.90 9.78 4.89
CA PHE A 109 -14.69 10.46 4.43
C PHE A 109 -14.49 10.39 2.91
N PHE A 110 -14.85 9.27 2.27
CA PHE A 110 -14.56 9.01 0.85
C PHE A 110 -15.77 9.11 -0.08
N ASN A 111 -16.77 9.92 0.30
CA ASN A 111 -17.97 10.16 -0.52
C ASN A 111 -17.70 11.02 -1.77
N ALA A 112 -16.48 11.53 -1.97
CA ALA A 112 -16.13 12.35 -3.13
C ALA A 112 -15.98 11.51 -4.42
N VAL A 113 -16.86 11.77 -5.38
CA VAL A 113 -17.00 10.99 -6.63
C VAL A 113 -15.75 11.03 -7.51
N LYS A 114 -14.89 12.04 -7.38
CA LYS A 114 -13.72 12.26 -8.27
C LYS A 114 -12.38 11.77 -7.72
N LEU A 115 -12.31 11.24 -6.50
CA LEU A 115 -11.06 10.75 -5.94
C LEU A 115 -10.46 9.64 -6.82
N GLU A 116 -9.20 9.82 -7.17
CA GLU A 116 -8.42 8.92 -8.01
C GLU A 116 -7.34 8.18 -7.20
N ASN A 117 -6.77 8.83 -6.18
CA ASN A 117 -5.67 8.28 -5.39
C ASN A 117 -5.93 8.50 -3.90
N ILE A 118 -5.81 7.44 -3.11
CA ILE A 118 -5.92 7.51 -1.65
C ILE A 118 -4.74 6.77 -1.04
N THR A 119 -4.05 7.43 -0.12
CA THR A 119 -3.03 6.83 0.74
C THR A 119 -3.43 7.04 2.19
N ILE A 120 -3.56 5.95 2.93
CA ILE A 120 -3.65 5.92 4.39
C ILE A 120 -2.33 5.33 4.86
N GLY A 121 -1.41 6.21 5.23
CA GLY A 121 -0.03 5.91 5.51
C GLY A 121 0.25 5.44 6.93
N GLN A 122 1.53 5.34 7.27
CA GLN A 122 1.95 4.84 8.58
C GLN A 122 1.60 5.83 9.69
N GLY A 123 1.56 5.33 10.92
CA GLY A 123 1.13 6.09 12.10
C GLY A 123 -0.35 6.50 12.11
N SER A 124 -1.03 6.45 10.96
CA SER A 124 -2.46 6.78 10.89
C SER A 124 -3.29 5.75 11.64
N THR A 125 -4.39 6.22 12.24
CA THR A 125 -5.33 5.37 12.99
C THR A 125 -6.77 5.54 12.49
N THR A 126 -7.55 4.48 12.60
CA THR A 126 -8.98 4.44 12.27
C THR A 126 -9.73 3.52 13.22
N GLU A 127 -10.89 3.95 13.69
CA GLU A 127 -11.70 3.15 14.60
C GLU A 127 -12.49 2.01 13.89
N SER A 128 -12.49 1.96 12.56
CA SER A 128 -13.52 1.23 11.80
C SER A 128 -13.08 0.58 10.47
N THR A 129 -14.07 0.03 9.76
CA THR A 129 -13.94 -0.46 8.37
C THR A 129 -13.94 0.74 7.42
N LEU A 130 -12.93 0.83 6.57
CA LEU A 130 -12.86 1.87 5.53
C LEU A 130 -13.73 1.48 4.33
N ASP A 131 -14.62 2.36 3.90
CA ASP A 131 -15.53 2.12 2.77
C ASP A 131 -15.23 3.05 1.58
N PHE A 132 -14.59 2.49 0.55
CA PHE A 132 -14.27 3.14 -0.71
C PHE A 132 -15.26 2.75 -1.82
N SER A 133 -16.43 2.20 -1.48
CA SER A 133 -17.37 1.69 -2.49
C SER A 133 -17.93 2.79 -3.40
N LYS A 134 -18.05 4.01 -2.87
CA LYS A 134 -18.52 5.20 -3.59
C LYS A 134 -17.42 5.94 -4.38
N ALA A 135 -16.15 5.64 -4.14
CA ALA A 135 -15.02 6.21 -4.88
C ALA A 135 -14.89 5.55 -6.27
N SER A 136 -15.87 5.82 -7.16
CA SER A 136 -16.00 5.14 -8.45
C SER A 136 -14.84 5.39 -9.42
N ASN A 137 -14.14 6.51 -9.26
CA ASN A 137 -13.00 6.92 -10.08
C ASN A 137 -11.64 6.51 -9.49
N LEU A 138 -11.62 5.83 -8.33
CA LEU A 138 -10.39 5.44 -7.66
C LEU A 138 -9.53 4.56 -8.58
N LYS A 139 -8.30 4.99 -8.82
CA LYS A 139 -7.26 4.34 -9.65
C LYS A 139 -6.19 3.69 -8.78
N SER A 140 -5.84 4.30 -7.65
CA SER A 140 -4.83 3.80 -6.71
C SER A 140 -5.32 3.87 -5.27
N LEU A 141 -5.08 2.79 -4.50
CA LEU A 141 -5.39 2.71 -3.08
C LEU A 141 -4.22 2.11 -2.31
N ARG A 142 -3.64 2.88 -1.38
CA ARG A 142 -2.57 2.43 -0.48
C ARG A 142 -3.03 2.49 0.96
N LEU A 143 -2.93 1.38 1.67
CA LEU A 143 -3.33 1.22 3.07
C LEU A 143 -2.14 0.65 3.85
N LEU A 144 -1.56 1.44 4.75
CA LEU A 144 -0.35 1.13 5.52
C LEU A 144 -0.56 1.30 7.04
N ALA A 145 -1.79 1.60 7.47
CA ALA A 145 -2.13 1.82 8.86
C ALA A 145 -2.49 0.52 9.60
N LYS A 146 -1.79 0.26 10.72
CA LYS A 146 -1.81 -1.03 11.44
C LYS A 146 -3.16 -1.41 12.04
N ASP A 147 -4.06 -0.47 12.24
CA ASP A 147 -5.34 -0.68 12.91
C ASP A 147 -6.54 -0.87 11.97
N ILE A 148 -6.37 -0.74 10.65
CA ILE A 148 -7.44 -0.96 9.67
C ILE A 148 -7.97 -2.41 9.78
N LYS A 149 -9.21 -2.55 10.28
CA LYS A 149 -9.85 -3.87 10.51
C LYS A 149 -10.64 -4.40 9.31
N GLY A 150 -10.99 -3.54 8.37
CA GLY A 150 -11.82 -3.90 7.22
C GLY A 150 -11.72 -2.89 6.10
N VAL A 151 -11.88 -3.38 4.87
CA VAL A 151 -11.82 -2.56 3.65
C VAL A 151 -12.92 -2.99 2.70
N LYS A 152 -13.78 -2.06 2.31
CA LYS A 152 -14.75 -2.24 1.22
C LYS A 152 -14.29 -1.44 0.01
N VAL A 153 -14.21 -2.12 -1.13
CA VAL A 153 -13.80 -1.50 -2.38
C VAL A 153 -14.69 -1.99 -3.53
N SER A 154 -15.18 -1.07 -4.35
CA SER A 154 -15.89 -1.39 -5.60
C SER A 154 -15.47 -0.55 -6.80
N GLY A 155 -14.32 0.13 -6.71
CA GLY A 155 -13.75 0.95 -7.78
C GLY A 155 -13.51 0.14 -9.05
N ARG A 156 -14.37 0.32 -10.06
CA ARG A 156 -14.22 -0.33 -11.38
C ARG A 156 -13.00 0.19 -12.14
N GLN A 157 -12.50 1.37 -11.77
CA GLN A 157 -11.32 2.00 -12.36
C GLN A 157 -10.01 1.63 -11.64
N LEU A 158 -10.08 0.93 -10.51
CA LEU A 158 -8.92 0.64 -9.68
C LEU A 158 -7.89 -0.16 -10.46
N ARG A 159 -6.67 0.36 -10.51
CA ARG A 159 -5.52 -0.22 -11.21
C ARG A 159 -4.53 -0.84 -10.23
N GLU A 160 -4.39 -0.24 -9.05
CA GLU A 160 -3.40 -0.65 -8.06
C GLU A 160 -4.01 -0.63 -6.66
N ILE A 161 -3.68 -1.65 -5.87
CA ILE A 161 -4.00 -1.69 -4.46
C ILE A 161 -2.84 -2.27 -3.67
N THR A 162 -2.47 -1.57 -2.60
CA THR A 162 -1.49 -2.01 -1.61
C THR A 162 -2.16 -2.02 -0.25
N ALA A 163 -2.10 -3.15 0.45
CA ALA A 163 -2.47 -3.29 1.85
C ALA A 163 -1.27 -3.85 2.61
N LYS A 164 -0.65 -3.04 3.46
CA LYS A 164 0.55 -3.36 4.22
C LYS A 164 0.28 -3.19 5.72
N ASP A 165 0.64 -4.21 6.51
CA ASP A 165 0.55 -4.23 7.97
C ASP A 165 -0.86 -4.01 8.55
N ILE A 166 -1.93 -4.21 7.76
CA ILE A 166 -3.31 -3.99 8.20
C ILE A 166 -3.94 -5.22 8.88
N LYS A 167 -4.84 -5.00 9.85
CA LYS A 167 -5.58 -6.07 10.55
C LYS A 167 -6.75 -6.68 9.75
N ALA A 168 -7.01 -6.20 8.53
CA ALA A 168 -8.13 -6.67 7.73
C ALA A 168 -8.04 -8.17 7.43
N LYS A 169 -9.15 -8.89 7.67
CA LYS A 169 -9.22 -10.35 7.45
C LYS A 169 -9.77 -10.74 6.07
N LYS A 170 -10.42 -9.81 5.38
CA LYS A 170 -11.09 -10.02 4.10
C LYS A 170 -10.84 -8.82 3.20
N LEU A 171 -10.65 -9.09 1.91
CA LEU A 171 -10.58 -8.09 0.85
C LEU A 171 -11.29 -8.63 -0.39
N ASN A 172 -12.32 -7.94 -0.86
CA ASN A 172 -13.08 -8.33 -2.04
C ASN A 172 -12.70 -7.45 -3.23
N LEU A 173 -12.04 -8.04 -4.22
CA LEU A 173 -11.59 -7.35 -5.44
C LEU A 173 -12.39 -7.73 -6.69
N ALA A 174 -13.53 -8.41 -6.53
CA ALA A 174 -14.28 -8.98 -7.65
C ALA A 174 -14.79 -7.92 -8.66
N LYS A 175 -15.11 -6.71 -8.19
CA LYS A 175 -15.56 -5.58 -9.01
C LYS A 175 -14.41 -4.76 -9.62
N CYS A 176 -13.17 -4.97 -9.16
CA CYS A 176 -11.99 -4.20 -9.55
C CYS A 176 -11.33 -4.80 -10.82
N THR A 177 -12.07 -4.85 -11.92
CA THR A 177 -11.67 -5.63 -13.12
C THR A 177 -10.53 -5.00 -13.94
N LYS A 178 -10.20 -3.73 -13.69
CA LYS A 178 -9.07 -3.01 -14.30
C LYS A 178 -7.75 -3.12 -13.51
N LEU A 179 -7.74 -3.87 -12.41
CA LEU A 179 -6.54 -4.06 -11.59
C LEU A 179 -5.39 -4.63 -12.42
N LYS A 180 -4.22 -4.02 -12.26
CA LYS A 180 -2.93 -4.39 -12.83
C LYS A 180 -1.96 -4.90 -11.74
N LYS A 181 -2.01 -4.31 -10.55
CA LYS A 181 -1.13 -4.66 -9.42
C LYS A 181 -1.92 -4.83 -8.13
N VAL A 182 -1.57 -5.87 -7.38
CA VAL A 182 -2.09 -6.12 -6.02
C VAL A 182 -0.90 -6.49 -5.14
N THR A 183 -0.71 -5.75 -4.04
CA THR A 183 0.26 -6.06 -2.99
C THR A 183 -0.47 -6.21 -1.67
N ILE A 184 -0.34 -7.39 -1.04
CA ILE A 184 -0.84 -7.69 0.29
C ILE A 184 0.37 -8.09 1.13
N GLN A 185 0.73 -7.26 2.10
CA GLN A 185 1.89 -7.47 2.97
C GLN A 185 1.46 -7.51 4.43
N ASN A 186 1.83 -8.56 5.16
CA ASN A 186 1.64 -8.67 6.62
C ASN A 186 0.22 -8.30 7.07
N THR A 187 -0.80 -8.86 6.40
CA THR A 187 -2.22 -8.59 6.71
C THR A 187 -2.89 -9.78 7.38
N GLY A 188 -4.11 -9.60 7.89
CA GLY A 188 -4.97 -10.71 8.35
C GLY A 188 -5.66 -11.53 7.23
N ILE A 189 -5.37 -11.25 5.95
CA ILE A 189 -6.09 -11.86 4.81
C ILE A 189 -5.57 -13.27 4.53
N LYS A 190 -6.40 -14.28 4.83
CA LYS A 190 -6.07 -15.71 4.66
C LYS A 190 -6.48 -16.30 3.30
N SER A 191 -7.26 -15.58 2.52
CA SER A 191 -7.67 -16.01 1.18
C SER A 191 -7.93 -14.83 0.27
N LEU A 192 -7.45 -14.91 -0.96
CA LEU A 192 -7.60 -13.86 -1.97
C LEU A 192 -8.16 -14.45 -3.28
N ASN A 193 -9.34 -13.97 -3.67
CA ASN A 193 -9.99 -14.40 -4.90
C ASN A 193 -9.74 -13.38 -6.02
N LEU A 194 -8.86 -13.74 -6.96
CA LEU A 194 -8.48 -12.93 -8.12
C LEU A 194 -9.09 -13.44 -9.43
N THR A 195 -10.12 -14.29 -9.36
CA THR A 195 -10.71 -14.95 -10.54
C THR A 195 -11.38 -13.98 -11.53
N LYS A 196 -11.71 -12.75 -11.09
CA LYS A 196 -12.29 -11.70 -11.95
C LYS A 196 -11.26 -10.70 -12.47
N ASN A 197 -10.02 -10.73 -11.97
CA ASN A 197 -9.00 -9.69 -12.22
C ASN A 197 -8.04 -10.12 -13.34
N LYS A 198 -8.56 -10.30 -14.56
CA LYS A 198 -7.81 -10.83 -15.71
C LYS A 198 -6.66 -9.92 -16.20
N ASN A 199 -6.67 -8.64 -15.83
CA ASN A 199 -5.69 -7.65 -16.25
C ASN A 199 -4.46 -7.55 -15.34
N LEU A 200 -4.41 -8.31 -14.24
CA LEU A 200 -3.27 -8.34 -13.34
C LEU A 200 -2.00 -8.74 -14.08
N THR A 201 -0.95 -7.96 -13.87
CA THR A 201 0.42 -8.21 -14.35
C THR A 201 1.37 -8.54 -13.21
N GLU A 202 1.08 -8.04 -12.01
CA GLU A 202 1.88 -8.23 -10.80
C GLU A 202 0.98 -8.57 -9.61
N VAL A 203 1.36 -9.59 -8.85
CA VAL A 203 0.71 -9.96 -7.59
C VAL A 203 1.81 -10.22 -6.56
N ALA A 204 1.71 -9.56 -5.41
CA ALA A 204 2.56 -9.81 -4.26
C ALA A 204 1.68 -10.15 -3.06
N VAL A 205 1.93 -11.31 -2.46
CA VAL A 205 1.39 -11.71 -1.16
C VAL A 205 2.57 -12.11 -0.28
N GLN A 206 2.90 -11.23 0.65
CA GLN A 206 4.14 -11.25 1.41
C GLN A 206 3.80 -11.24 2.90
N ASN A 207 4.16 -12.30 3.61
CA ASN A 207 4.02 -12.37 5.06
C ASN A 207 5.39 -12.69 5.67
N GLY A 208 5.63 -12.16 6.85
CA GLY A 208 6.87 -12.36 7.61
C GLY A 208 7.77 -11.13 7.57
N GLU A 209 9.05 -11.37 7.78
CA GLU A 209 10.07 -10.35 7.97
C GLU A 209 10.68 -9.97 6.62
N GLU A 210 10.66 -8.68 6.29
CA GLU A 210 11.29 -8.17 5.08
C GLU A 210 12.82 -8.13 5.26
N CYS A 211 13.55 -8.67 4.29
CA CYS A 211 14.99 -8.88 4.37
C CYS A 211 15.68 -8.51 3.05
N ARG A 212 16.96 -8.16 3.14
CA ARG A 212 17.88 -8.09 2.00
C ARG A 212 18.99 -9.14 2.14
N LEU A 213 19.53 -9.56 1.00
CA LEU A 213 20.70 -10.44 0.97
C LEU A 213 21.98 -9.61 1.03
N THR A 214 22.91 -9.98 1.89
CA THR A 214 24.20 -9.30 2.00
C THR A 214 25.32 -10.29 1.72
N ASP A 215 26.11 -10.03 0.69
CA ASP A 215 27.26 -10.85 0.37
C ASP A 215 28.33 -10.65 1.45
N LEU A 216 28.61 -11.70 2.23
CA LEU A 216 29.51 -11.62 3.39
C LEU A 216 30.98 -11.46 3.01
N LYS A 217 31.35 -11.72 1.76
CA LYS A 217 32.73 -11.54 1.28
C LYS A 217 32.99 -10.10 0.88
N THR A 218 31.99 -9.46 0.26
CA THR A 218 32.11 -8.11 -0.28
C THR A 218 31.47 -7.04 0.61
N GLY A 219 30.64 -7.43 1.58
CA GLY A 219 29.83 -6.53 2.38
C GLY A 219 28.68 -5.87 1.61
N LYS A 220 28.43 -6.29 0.36
CA LYS A 220 27.43 -5.64 -0.50
C LYS A 220 26.03 -6.21 -0.24
N THR A 221 25.12 -5.32 0.14
CA THR A 221 23.68 -5.62 0.25
C THR A 221 23.01 -5.54 -1.13
N HIS A 222 22.15 -6.50 -1.43
CA HIS A 222 21.31 -6.53 -2.61
C HIS A 222 20.10 -5.60 -2.44
N GLU A 223 19.74 -4.86 -3.48
CA GLU A 223 18.57 -3.96 -3.49
C GLU A 223 17.24 -4.73 -3.37
N ASP A 224 17.16 -5.90 -4.01
CA ASP A 224 15.95 -6.72 -4.02
C ASP A 224 15.65 -7.25 -2.60
N THR A 225 14.46 -6.93 -2.11
CA THR A 225 13.95 -7.48 -0.84
C THR A 225 13.28 -8.83 -1.05
N PHE A 226 13.22 -9.60 0.02
CA PHE A 226 12.45 -10.83 0.10
C PHE A 226 11.91 -11.01 1.51
N PHE A 227 11.04 -12.00 1.72
CA PHE A 227 10.43 -12.22 3.04
C PHE A 227 10.81 -13.57 3.63
N LYS A 228 11.10 -13.57 4.93
CA LYS A 228 11.44 -14.74 5.73
C LYS A 228 10.39 -15.04 6.78
N SER A 229 10.41 -16.27 7.27
CA SER A 229 9.60 -16.71 8.42
C SER A 229 8.11 -16.35 8.27
N PRO A 230 7.46 -16.62 7.12
CA PRO A 230 6.04 -16.33 7.00
C PRO A 230 5.27 -17.16 8.02
N GLU A 231 4.55 -16.50 8.92
CA GLU A 231 3.73 -17.18 9.93
C GLU A 231 2.32 -17.48 9.40
N GLN A 232 1.85 -16.68 8.42
CA GLN A 232 0.50 -16.78 7.88
C GLN A 232 0.47 -17.22 6.41
N GLY A 233 -0.49 -18.11 6.11
CA GLY A 233 -0.85 -18.52 4.75
C GLY A 233 -1.87 -17.56 4.11
N CYS A 234 -1.92 -17.54 2.79
CA CYS A 234 -2.98 -16.85 2.04
C CYS A 234 -3.28 -17.60 0.74
N LYS A 235 -4.40 -18.33 0.73
CA LYS A 235 -4.81 -19.10 -0.46
C LYS A 235 -5.26 -18.17 -1.58
N ILE A 236 -4.61 -18.25 -2.74
CA ILE A 236 -4.96 -17.43 -3.91
C ILE A 236 -5.69 -18.26 -4.96
N ARG A 237 -6.76 -17.69 -5.53
CA ARG A 237 -7.41 -18.22 -6.74
C ARG A 237 -7.21 -17.27 -7.90
N PHE A 238 -6.55 -17.73 -8.95
CA PHE A 238 -6.25 -16.92 -10.14
C PHE A 238 -7.31 -17.03 -11.23
N ALA A 239 -7.49 -15.96 -12.00
CA ALA A 239 -8.26 -15.99 -13.23
C ALA A 239 -7.58 -16.85 -14.30
N GLY A 240 -8.35 -17.56 -15.12
CA GLY A 240 -7.84 -18.11 -16.38
C GLY A 240 -7.53 -16.99 -17.38
N LYS A 241 -6.58 -17.23 -18.30
CA LYS A 241 -6.13 -16.25 -19.31
C LYS A 241 -5.69 -14.90 -18.68
N ASN A 242 -5.05 -14.95 -17.51
CA ASN A 242 -4.50 -13.76 -16.87
C ASN A 242 -3.19 -13.30 -17.54
N LYS A 243 -2.73 -12.10 -17.17
CA LYS A 243 -1.53 -11.47 -17.70
C LYS A 243 -0.38 -11.40 -16.67
N ILE A 244 -0.43 -12.20 -15.61
CA ILE A 244 0.51 -12.13 -14.49
C ILE A 244 1.89 -12.57 -14.98
N LYS A 245 2.86 -11.66 -14.87
CA LYS A 245 4.26 -11.85 -15.26
C LYS A 245 5.17 -11.99 -14.04
N LYS A 246 4.87 -11.29 -12.93
CA LYS A 246 5.59 -11.37 -11.65
C LYS A 246 4.62 -11.84 -10.56
N LEU A 247 5.02 -12.87 -9.81
CA LEU A 247 4.33 -13.29 -8.60
C LEU A 247 5.34 -13.36 -7.45
N GLU A 248 5.03 -12.66 -6.37
CA GLU A 248 5.71 -12.83 -5.09
C GLU A 248 4.74 -13.49 -4.11
N TYR A 249 5.14 -14.63 -3.57
CA TYR A 249 4.30 -15.47 -2.72
C TYR A 249 5.11 -16.00 -1.54
N TYR A 250 5.31 -15.12 -0.56
CA TYR A 250 5.95 -15.45 0.69
C TYR A 250 4.87 -15.68 1.74
N THR A 251 4.44 -16.92 1.87
CA THR A 251 3.38 -17.30 2.82
C THR A 251 3.74 -18.62 3.48
N SER A 252 3.07 -18.98 4.57
CA SER A 252 3.28 -20.28 5.22
C SER A 252 2.63 -21.46 4.47
N ASP A 253 1.98 -21.21 3.33
CA ASP A 253 1.36 -22.26 2.52
C ASP A 253 2.42 -23.16 1.88
N LYS A 254 2.28 -24.48 2.10
CA LYS A 254 3.22 -25.48 1.57
C LYS A 254 3.12 -25.68 0.05
N LEU A 255 2.02 -25.23 -0.58
CA LEU A 255 1.76 -25.43 -2.01
C LEU A 255 0.92 -24.28 -2.57
N ILE A 256 1.35 -23.74 -3.72
CA ILE A 256 0.55 -22.83 -4.55
C ILE A 256 0.24 -23.43 -5.92
N ASP A 257 -1.02 -23.32 -6.36
CA ASP A 257 -1.46 -23.74 -7.69
C ASP A 257 -1.41 -22.57 -8.69
N LEU A 258 -0.40 -22.61 -9.56
CA LEU A 258 -0.14 -21.64 -10.62
C LEU A 258 -0.51 -22.20 -12.00
N THR A 259 -1.29 -23.28 -12.09
CA THR A 259 -1.65 -23.91 -13.39
C THR A 259 -2.37 -22.95 -14.35
N LYS A 260 -2.96 -21.87 -13.83
CA LYS A 260 -3.61 -20.81 -14.61
C LYS A 260 -2.66 -19.70 -15.07
N LEU A 261 -1.45 -19.59 -14.53
CA LEU A 261 -0.51 -18.49 -14.81
C LEU A 261 0.34 -18.80 -16.05
N THR A 262 -0.24 -18.62 -17.23
CA THR A 262 0.44 -18.96 -18.49
C THR A 262 1.48 -17.93 -18.94
N SER A 263 1.47 -16.73 -18.35
CA SER A 263 2.32 -15.59 -18.74
C SER A 263 3.48 -15.33 -17.75
N LEU A 264 3.62 -16.18 -16.72
CA LEU A 264 4.55 -15.99 -15.62
C LEU A 264 6.01 -16.01 -16.12
N LYS A 265 6.79 -15.01 -15.71
CA LYS A 265 8.21 -14.87 -16.04
C LYS A 265 9.10 -14.86 -14.80
N GLU A 266 8.56 -14.40 -13.69
CA GLU A 266 9.29 -14.23 -12.45
C GLU A 266 8.43 -14.68 -11.27
N LEU A 267 9.00 -15.53 -10.43
CA LEU A 267 8.35 -16.12 -9.29
C LEU A 267 9.26 -16.04 -8.07
N HIS A 268 8.76 -15.46 -7.01
CA HIS A 268 9.43 -15.38 -5.72
C HIS A 268 8.59 -16.14 -4.68
N ILE A 269 9.22 -17.03 -3.92
CA ILE A 269 8.53 -17.90 -2.97
C ILE A 269 9.29 -18.03 -1.65
N ALA A 270 8.54 -18.32 -0.59
CA ALA A 270 9.10 -18.69 0.71
C ALA A 270 9.73 -20.10 0.67
N LYS A 271 10.68 -20.33 1.58
CA LYS A 271 11.29 -21.64 1.78
C LYS A 271 10.25 -22.71 2.06
N GLY A 272 10.44 -23.87 1.43
CA GLY A 272 9.54 -25.02 1.56
C GLY A 272 8.24 -24.93 0.75
N THR A 273 7.96 -23.80 0.09
CA THR A 273 6.79 -23.66 -0.79
C THR A 273 6.99 -24.49 -2.06
N ALA A 274 6.11 -25.46 -2.29
CA ALA A 274 6.01 -26.14 -3.56
C ALA A 274 5.12 -25.35 -4.53
N VAL A 275 5.39 -25.48 -5.83
CA VAL A 275 4.67 -24.75 -6.86
C VAL A 275 4.13 -25.73 -7.88
N LYS A 276 2.82 -25.75 -8.07
CA LYS A 276 2.18 -26.57 -9.11
C LYS A 276 1.92 -25.72 -10.34
N VAL A 277 2.48 -26.12 -11.49
CA VAL A 277 2.29 -25.47 -12.80
C VAL A 277 1.69 -26.45 -13.80
N SER A 278 1.14 -25.96 -14.91
CA SER A 278 0.68 -26.84 -15.98
C SER A 278 1.86 -27.49 -16.71
N ALA A 279 1.71 -28.74 -17.14
CA ALA A 279 2.77 -29.47 -17.84
C ALA A 279 3.16 -28.79 -19.16
N ALA A 280 2.17 -28.31 -19.93
CA ALA A 280 2.39 -27.59 -21.17
C ALA A 280 3.17 -26.27 -20.95
N TRP A 281 2.79 -25.49 -19.93
CA TRP A 281 3.51 -24.26 -19.61
C TRP A 281 4.96 -24.55 -19.19
N TYR A 282 5.16 -25.58 -18.36
CA TYR A 282 6.49 -25.94 -17.87
C TYR A 282 7.44 -26.29 -19.03
N GLN A 283 7.01 -27.10 -20.00
CA GLN A 283 7.88 -27.46 -21.13
C GLN A 283 8.33 -26.23 -21.92
N ASN A 284 7.45 -25.25 -22.10
CA ASN A 284 7.71 -24.06 -22.89
C ASN A 284 8.50 -22.97 -22.12
N ASN A 285 8.45 -22.99 -20.78
CA ASN A 285 8.96 -21.88 -19.94
C ASN A 285 10.05 -22.26 -18.94
N LYS A 286 10.35 -23.55 -18.70
CA LYS A 286 11.33 -24.00 -17.69
C LYS A 286 12.73 -23.37 -17.79
N LYS A 287 13.14 -22.90 -18.98
CA LYS A 287 14.43 -22.20 -19.20
C LYS A 287 14.32 -20.67 -19.18
N LYS A 288 13.10 -20.13 -19.18
CA LYS A 288 12.80 -18.68 -19.31
C LYS A 288 12.33 -18.07 -17.99
N VAL A 289 11.67 -18.85 -17.15
CA VAL A 289 11.16 -18.38 -15.87
C VAL A 289 12.31 -18.24 -14.87
N LYS A 290 12.38 -17.10 -14.19
CA LYS A 290 13.24 -16.91 -13.03
C LYS A 290 12.45 -17.28 -11.77
N VAL A 291 13.02 -18.16 -10.96
CA VAL A 291 12.43 -18.57 -9.68
C VAL A 291 13.41 -18.22 -8.57
N TYR A 292 12.95 -17.47 -7.59
CA TYR A 292 13.69 -17.07 -6.42
C TYR A 292 13.06 -17.71 -5.18
N CYS A 293 13.88 -18.23 -4.28
CA CYS A 293 13.46 -18.73 -2.99
C CYS A 293 14.25 -17.98 -1.92
N GLU A 294 13.57 -17.23 -1.06
CA GLU A 294 14.22 -16.37 -0.05
C GLU A 294 15.37 -15.53 -0.64
N GLY A 295 15.09 -14.83 -1.75
CA GLY A 295 16.05 -13.98 -2.46
C GLY A 295 17.04 -14.73 -3.37
N PHE A 296 17.22 -16.05 -3.20
CA PHE A 296 18.18 -16.82 -4.00
C PHE A 296 17.59 -17.31 -5.31
N LEU A 297 18.20 -16.92 -6.43
CA LEU A 297 17.88 -17.46 -7.76
C LEU A 297 18.13 -18.97 -7.84
N GLN A 298 17.10 -19.72 -8.23
CA GLN A 298 17.12 -21.16 -8.34
C GLN A 298 17.68 -21.59 -9.71
N LYS A 299 18.91 -22.13 -9.72
CA LYS A 299 19.51 -22.73 -10.93
C LYS A 299 18.88 -24.07 -11.32
N LYS A 300 18.35 -24.80 -10.33
CA LYS A 300 17.68 -26.10 -10.49
C LYS A 300 16.47 -26.13 -9.57
N LEU A 301 15.45 -26.89 -9.96
CA LEU A 301 14.25 -27.16 -9.16
C LEU A 301 14.02 -28.67 -9.12
N LYS A 302 13.65 -29.22 -7.96
CA LYS A 302 13.14 -30.60 -7.87
C LYS A 302 11.78 -30.64 -8.56
N GLN A 303 11.54 -31.67 -9.36
CA GLN A 303 10.31 -31.80 -10.15
C GLN A 303 9.61 -33.13 -9.89
N THR A 304 8.28 -33.09 -9.74
CA THR A 304 7.41 -34.26 -9.76
C THR A 304 6.38 -34.06 -10.86
N LYS A 305 6.38 -34.96 -11.85
CA LYS A 305 5.54 -34.83 -13.05
C LYS A 305 4.28 -35.67 -12.92
N SER A 306 3.19 -35.13 -13.45
CA SER A 306 1.91 -35.82 -13.66
C SER A 306 1.44 -35.54 -15.10
N LYS A 307 0.38 -36.21 -15.55
CA LYS A 307 -0.16 -36.07 -16.92
C LYS A 307 -0.36 -34.60 -17.33
N ASN A 308 -0.96 -33.79 -16.44
CA ASN A 308 -1.37 -32.41 -16.77
C ASN A 308 -0.62 -31.33 -15.98
N SER A 309 0.22 -31.69 -15.01
CA SER A 309 0.88 -30.72 -14.13
C SER A 309 2.27 -31.15 -13.69
N VAL A 310 3.09 -30.19 -13.28
CA VAL A 310 4.40 -30.41 -12.70
C VAL A 310 4.46 -29.68 -11.37
N ILE A 311 4.90 -30.37 -10.32
CA ILE A 311 5.21 -29.75 -9.03
C ILE A 311 6.70 -29.44 -9.01
N LEU A 312 7.04 -28.19 -8.71
CA LEU A 312 8.38 -27.67 -8.59
C LEU A 312 8.67 -27.37 -7.11
N LYS A 313 9.86 -27.73 -6.64
CA LYS A 313 10.34 -27.39 -5.29
C LYS A 313 11.72 -26.73 -5.37
N PRO A 314 11.96 -25.63 -4.64
CA PRO A 314 13.29 -25.04 -4.48
C PRO A 314 14.31 -26.07 -4.02
N THR A 315 15.56 -25.91 -4.47
CA THR A 315 16.67 -26.77 -4.01
C THR A 315 17.70 -25.99 -3.22
N LYS A 316 17.85 -24.68 -3.49
CA LYS A 316 18.74 -23.79 -2.75
C LYS A 316 17.90 -22.95 -1.79
N VAL A 317 18.13 -23.15 -0.49
CA VAL A 317 17.38 -22.49 0.60
C VAL A 317 18.28 -21.71 1.55
N SER A 318 19.59 -21.72 1.30
CA SER A 318 20.60 -20.93 2.00
C SER A 318 21.88 -20.93 1.17
N ASP A 319 22.75 -19.95 1.44
CA ASP A 319 24.12 -19.90 0.93
C ASP A 319 24.99 -19.31 2.04
N GLY A 320 26.01 -20.05 2.49
CA GLY A 320 26.88 -19.61 3.59
C GLY A 320 27.71 -18.37 3.26
N SER A 321 27.74 -17.93 1.99
CA SER A 321 28.36 -16.67 1.59
C SER A 321 27.44 -15.46 1.75
N TYR A 322 26.20 -15.63 2.18
CA TYR A 322 25.23 -14.55 2.32
C TYR A 322 24.66 -14.45 3.74
N GLY A 323 24.62 -13.22 4.24
CA GLY A 323 23.89 -12.80 5.43
C GLY A 323 22.51 -12.26 5.07
N TYR A 324 21.75 -11.92 6.11
CA TYR A 324 20.41 -11.36 5.99
C TYR A 324 20.34 -10.08 6.80
N ASP A 325 20.02 -8.97 6.12
CA ASP A 325 19.75 -7.70 6.78
C ASP A 325 18.23 -7.56 6.89
N MET A 326 17.73 -7.55 8.12
CA MET A 326 16.31 -7.34 8.41
C MET A 326 16.00 -5.86 8.28
N LEU A 327 15.02 -5.52 7.44
CA LEU A 327 14.55 -4.15 7.37
C LEU A 327 13.64 -3.89 8.57
N SER A 328 14.08 -2.99 9.45
CA SER A 328 13.24 -2.50 10.54
C SER A 328 12.15 -1.58 9.97
N ASP A 329 11.02 -1.48 10.68
CA ASP A 329 9.79 -0.75 10.28
C ASP A 329 9.97 0.77 9.99
N GLY A 330 11.20 1.30 9.92
CA GLY A 330 11.48 2.75 9.84
C GLY A 330 12.44 3.24 8.75
N GLU A 331 12.88 2.41 7.80
CA GLU A 331 13.88 2.84 6.78
C GLU A 331 13.31 3.35 5.44
N ASP A 332 11.99 3.35 5.24
CA ASP A 332 11.36 4.00 4.08
C ASP A 332 10.72 5.33 4.48
N SER A 333 11.54 6.39 4.59
CA SER A 333 11.14 7.80 4.62
C SER A 333 11.11 8.40 3.22
#